data_AF-A0AA40KGA1-F1
#
_entry.id   AF-A0AA40KGA1-F1
#
_cell.length_a   1.000
_cell.length_b   1.000
_cell.length_c   1.000
_cell.angle_alpha   90.00
_cell.angle_beta   90.00
_cell.angle_gamma   90.00
#
_symmetry.space_group_name_H-M   'P 1'
#
loop_
_entity.id
_entity.type
_entity.pdbx_description
1 polymer ?
#
loop_
_entity_poly.entity_id
_entity_poly.type
_entity_poly.pdbx_seq_one_letter_code
_entity_poly.pdbx_strand_id
1 'polypeptide(L)'
;MTSLQNTGKFRPFKGNARTDQNQERNASGETSGGNRLNEVTENIRIDGLYGFYNVTDIKERTGFLINMHATEIMEDDKRLQSGVDYYFLEEDCSRFKISYPYNPYFYILCKKDTYEEVTTGLNKKYPDFILKIETVYKEDLDLV
;
A
#
# COMPACT_ATOMS: atom_id res chain seq x y z
N MET A 1 21.83 -3.55 -31.11
CA MET A 1 21.35 -3.75 -29.73
C MET A 1 20.47 -2.56 -29.40
N THR A 2 19.16 -2.74 -29.40
CA THR A 2 18.20 -1.63 -29.23
C THR A 2 18.02 -1.39 -27.73
N SER A 3 18.51 -0.26 -27.22
CA SER A 3 18.40 0.10 -25.80
C SER A 3 16.94 0.40 -25.47
N LEU A 4 16.40 -0.30 -24.46
CA LEU A 4 15.11 -0.01 -23.87
C LEU A 4 15.26 1.24 -22.99
N GLN A 5 14.90 2.42 -23.52
CA GLN A 5 14.79 3.65 -22.73
C GLN A 5 13.40 3.69 -22.06
N ASN A 6 13.40 3.84 -20.74
CA ASN A 6 12.21 4.27 -20.02
C ASN A 6 11.98 5.75 -20.37
N THR A 7 10.73 6.18 -20.48
CA THR A 7 10.41 7.54 -20.96
C THR A 7 9.57 8.33 -19.95
N GLY A 8 9.29 7.75 -18.78
CA GLY A 8 8.39 8.32 -17.77
C GLY A 8 6.95 8.57 -18.26
N LYS A 9 6.65 8.32 -19.54
CA LYS A 9 5.33 8.50 -20.13
C LYS A 9 4.43 7.38 -19.64
N PHE A 10 3.46 7.74 -18.81
CA PHE A 10 2.34 6.86 -18.48
C PHE A 10 1.73 6.33 -19.78
N ARG A 11 1.90 5.03 -20.02
CA ARG A 11 1.22 4.33 -21.11
C ARG A 11 -0.06 3.76 -20.54
N PRO A 12 -1.24 4.26 -20.94
CA PRO A 12 -2.49 3.61 -20.53
C PRO A 12 -2.45 2.17 -21.05
N PHE A 13 -2.79 1.21 -20.20
CA PHE A 13 -2.96 -0.18 -20.61
C PHE A 13 -3.99 -0.22 -21.74
N LYS A 14 -3.56 -0.56 -22.96
CA LYS A 14 -4.47 -0.96 -24.05
C LYS A 14 -5.01 -2.35 -23.73
N GLY A 15 -5.87 -2.44 -22.72
CA GLY A 15 -6.78 -3.56 -22.56
C GLY A 15 -7.89 -3.42 -23.60
N ASN A 16 -8.16 -4.49 -24.35
CA ASN A 16 -9.30 -4.58 -25.25
C ASN A 16 -10.55 -4.10 -24.53
N ALA A 17 -11.16 -3.02 -25.01
CA ALA A 17 -12.48 -2.58 -24.62
C ALA A 17 -13.50 -3.62 -25.08
N ARG A 18 -13.64 -4.69 -24.31
CA ARG A 18 -14.91 -5.38 -24.19
C ARG A 18 -15.71 -4.58 -23.18
N THR A 19 -16.82 -4.06 -23.67
CA THR A 19 -17.85 -3.35 -22.93
C THR A 19 -18.39 -4.25 -21.82
N ASP A 20 -17.74 -4.25 -20.66
CA ASP A 20 -18.39 -4.59 -19.40
C ASP A 20 -18.81 -3.26 -18.77
N GLN A 21 -20.06 -2.87 -19.03
CA GLN A 21 -20.76 -1.90 -18.22
C GLN A 21 -20.97 -2.53 -16.84
N ASN A 22 -19.97 -2.46 -15.97
CA ASN A 22 -20.21 -2.68 -14.54
C ASN A 22 -19.15 -1.99 -13.68
N GLN A 23 -19.65 -1.04 -12.89
CA GLN A 23 -19.03 -0.36 -11.75
C GLN A 23 -17.92 0.63 -12.09
N GLU A 24 -18.34 1.83 -12.49
CA GLU A 24 -17.80 3.03 -11.84
C GLU A 24 -17.97 2.86 -10.32
N ARG A 25 -16.92 2.37 -9.66
CA ARG A 25 -16.83 2.40 -8.20
C ARG A 25 -16.70 3.85 -7.79
N ASN A 26 -17.84 4.51 -7.65
CA ASN A 26 -17.95 5.76 -6.94
C ASN A 26 -17.28 5.60 -5.58
N ALA A 27 -16.28 6.45 -5.34
CA ALA A 27 -15.66 6.67 -4.04
C ALA A 27 -16.66 7.39 -3.13
N SER A 28 -17.74 6.70 -2.74
CA SER A 28 -18.61 7.09 -1.63
C SER A 28 -18.07 6.43 -0.36
N GLY A 29 -17.33 7.22 0.43
CA GLY A 29 -16.44 6.78 1.51
C GLY A 29 -17.08 6.19 2.77
N GLU A 30 -18.38 5.96 2.84
CA GLU A 30 -19.05 5.52 4.08
C GLU A 30 -19.58 4.08 4.03
N THR A 31 -20.07 3.62 2.87
CA THR A 31 -20.53 2.22 2.68
C THR A 31 -19.38 1.24 2.42
N SER A 32 -18.20 1.72 2.01
CA SER A 32 -17.03 0.87 1.78
C SER A 32 -16.25 0.52 3.05
N GLY A 33 -16.26 1.39 4.07
CA GLY A 33 -15.50 1.20 5.31
C GLY A 33 -15.97 -0.02 6.11
N GLY A 34 -17.29 -0.19 6.25
CA GLY A 34 -17.87 -1.35 6.93
C GLY A 34 -17.53 -2.68 6.25
N ASN A 35 -17.53 -2.70 4.91
CA ASN A 35 -17.16 -3.91 4.16
C ASN A 35 -15.67 -4.23 4.31
N ARG A 36 -14.80 -3.22 4.30
CA ARG A 36 -13.35 -3.38 4.51
C ARG A 36 -13.02 -3.88 5.92
N LEU A 37 -13.68 -3.34 6.95
CA LEU A 37 -13.52 -3.80 8.33
C LEU A 37 -13.91 -5.28 8.50
N ASN A 38 -15.00 -5.69 7.86
CA ASN A 38 -15.44 -7.08 7.87
C ASN A 38 -14.42 -7.99 7.16
N GLU A 39 -13.87 -7.55 6.03
CA GLU A 39 -12.84 -8.27 5.29
C GLU A 39 -11.56 -8.45 6.12
N VAL A 40 -11.07 -7.40 6.76
CA VAL A 40 -9.90 -7.46 7.66
C VAL A 40 -10.15 -8.44 8.81
N THR A 41 -11.32 -8.35 9.45
CA THR A 41 -11.69 -9.25 10.56
C THR A 41 -11.74 -10.70 10.12
N GLU A 42 -12.32 -10.96 8.95
CA GLU A 42 -12.41 -12.31 8.40
C GLU A 42 -11.04 -12.87 8.00
N ASN A 43 -10.18 -12.05 7.40
CA ASN A 43 -8.81 -12.45 7.07
C ASN A 43 -8.02 -12.83 8.33
N ILE A 44 -8.11 -12.05 9.41
CA ILE A 44 -7.50 -12.37 10.71
C ILE A 44 -8.03 -13.70 11.25
N ARG A 45 -9.35 -13.93 11.14
CA ARG A 45 -9.99 -15.17 11.58
C ARG A 45 -9.48 -16.37 10.79
N ILE A 46 -9.40 -16.27 9.47
CA ILE A 46 -8.94 -17.32 8.57
C ILE A 46 -7.46 -17.63 8.81
N ASP A 47 -6.61 -16.61 8.93
CA ASP A 47 -5.18 -16.79 9.25
C ASP A 47 -4.99 -17.57 10.56
N GLY A 48 -5.77 -17.23 11.59
CA GLY A 48 -5.77 -17.95 12.86
C GLY A 48 -6.16 -19.42 12.73
N LEU A 49 -7.09 -19.77 11.83
CA LEU A 49 -7.45 -21.18 11.57
C LEU A 49 -6.30 -21.98 10.95
N TYR A 50 -5.41 -21.32 10.20
CA TYR A 50 -4.21 -21.94 9.62
C TYR A 50 -2.98 -21.87 10.56
N GLY A 51 -3.15 -21.32 11.76
CA GLY A 51 -2.10 -21.20 12.78
C GLY A 51 -1.23 -19.95 12.64
N PHE A 52 -1.62 -18.96 11.84
CA PHE A 52 -0.91 -17.69 11.71
C PHE A 52 -1.50 -16.64 12.63
N TYR A 53 -0.85 -16.46 13.77
CA TYR A 53 -1.18 -15.40 14.72
C TYR A 53 -0.19 -14.26 14.62
N ASN A 54 -0.69 -13.03 14.79
CA ASN A 54 0.17 -11.86 14.85
C ASN A 54 1.03 -11.91 16.12
N VAL A 55 2.33 -11.70 15.97
CA VAL A 55 3.25 -11.55 17.09
C VAL A 55 2.96 -10.22 17.79
N THR A 56 2.72 -10.27 19.11
CA THR A 56 2.44 -9.09 19.94
C THR A 56 3.49 -8.85 21.03
N ASP A 57 4.40 -9.79 21.21
CA ASP A 57 5.51 -9.66 22.15
C ASP A 57 6.72 -8.97 21.51
N ILE A 58 7.70 -8.61 22.34
CA ILE A 58 8.92 -7.89 21.93
C ILE A 58 10.10 -8.89 21.78
N LYS A 59 9.83 -10.19 21.60
CA LYS A 59 10.89 -11.20 21.49
C LYS A 59 11.42 -11.27 20.07
N GLU A 60 12.73 -11.43 19.98
CA GLU A 60 13.36 -11.79 18.72
C GLU A 60 12.97 -13.21 18.32
N ARG A 61 12.58 -13.38 17.05
CA ARG A 61 12.18 -14.65 16.44
C ARG A 61 12.85 -14.74 15.08
N THR A 62 13.30 -15.95 14.73
CA THR A 62 13.89 -16.22 13.42
C THR A 62 12.99 -17.22 12.70
N GLY A 63 12.55 -16.85 11.49
CA GLY A 63 11.70 -17.72 10.68
C GLY A 63 11.92 -17.48 9.19
N PHE A 64 11.59 -18.48 8.38
CA PHE A 64 11.60 -18.41 6.93
C PHE A 64 10.36 -17.67 6.46
N LEU A 65 10.56 -16.57 5.71
CA LEU A 65 9.45 -15.87 5.06
C LEU A 65 8.88 -16.75 3.93
N ILE A 66 7.62 -17.15 4.05
CA ILE A 66 6.95 -18.05 3.10
C ILE A 66 5.91 -17.35 2.23
N ASN A 67 5.37 -16.21 2.68
CA ASN A 67 4.40 -15.43 1.90
C ASN A 67 4.30 -13.98 2.39
N MET A 68 3.74 -13.10 1.54
CA MET A 68 3.42 -11.72 1.90
C MET A 68 2.17 -11.23 1.16
N HIS A 69 1.31 -10.46 1.83
CA HIS A 69 0.11 -9.87 1.24
C HIS A 69 -0.10 -8.42 1.70
N ALA A 70 -0.59 -7.56 0.81
CA ALA A 70 -1.06 -6.24 1.19
C ALA A 70 -2.31 -6.39 2.09
N THR A 71 -2.37 -5.60 3.15
CA THR A 71 -3.42 -5.72 4.17
C THR A 71 -3.80 -4.34 4.71
N GLU A 72 -4.86 -4.32 5.50
CA GLU A 72 -5.28 -3.16 6.27
C GLU A 72 -5.24 -3.53 7.76
N ILE A 73 -4.50 -2.74 8.53
CA ILE A 73 -4.31 -2.90 9.95
C ILE A 73 -5.29 -1.97 10.65
N MET A 74 -6.07 -2.52 11.59
CA MET A 74 -7.00 -1.74 12.40
C MET A 74 -6.24 -1.14 13.59
N GLU A 75 -6.19 0.18 13.68
CA GLU A 75 -5.69 0.92 14.85
C GLU A 75 -6.76 1.00 15.96
N ASP A 76 -6.35 1.39 17.17
CA ASP A 76 -7.19 1.46 18.37
C ASP A 76 -8.43 2.36 18.20
N ASP A 77 -8.34 3.38 17.35
CA ASP A 77 -9.42 4.32 17.04
C ASP A 77 -10.31 3.85 15.87
N LYS A 78 -10.18 2.58 15.45
CA LYS A 78 -10.87 1.96 14.32
C LYS A 78 -10.51 2.57 12.95
N ARG A 79 -9.40 3.30 12.86
CA ARG A 79 -8.85 3.68 11.56
C ARG A 79 -8.16 2.49 10.93
N LEU A 80 -8.30 2.39 9.62
CA LEU A 80 -7.60 1.40 8.81
C LEU A 80 -6.32 2.03 8.28
N GLN A 81 -5.18 1.45 8.65
CA GLN A 81 -3.86 1.81 8.17
C GLN A 81 -3.39 0.77 7.15
N SER A 82 -2.79 1.21 6.04
CA SER A 82 -2.20 0.27 5.09
C SER A 82 -1.02 -0.47 5.71
N GLY A 83 -0.85 -1.74 5.35
CA GLY A 83 0.28 -2.54 5.81
C GLY A 83 0.54 -3.75 4.91
N VAL A 84 1.51 -4.54 5.33
CA VAL A 84 1.85 -5.82 4.70
C VAL A 84 1.88 -6.90 5.76
N ASP A 85 1.11 -7.97 5.55
CA ASP A 85 1.20 -9.19 6.34
C ASP A 85 2.34 -10.06 5.81
N TYR A 86 3.28 -10.42 6.69
CA TYR A 86 4.39 -11.33 6.42
C TYR A 86 4.18 -12.63 7.18
N TYR A 87 4.24 -13.76 6.48
CA TYR A 87 3.97 -15.09 7.03
C TYR A 87 5.26 -15.88 7.14
N PHE A 88 5.53 -16.42 8.33
CA PHE A 88 6.79 -17.08 8.65
C PHE A 88 6.59 -18.51 9.14
N LEU A 89 7.62 -19.34 8.91
CA LEU A 89 7.78 -20.68 9.47
C LEU A 89 9.08 -20.73 10.30
N GLU A 90 9.00 -21.19 11.55
CA GLU A 90 10.17 -21.42 12.41
C GLU A 90 10.81 -22.80 12.14
N GLU A 91 12.01 -23.04 12.68
CA GLU A 91 12.74 -24.30 12.49
C GLU A 91 11.99 -25.52 13.04
N ASP A 92 11.20 -25.34 14.10
CA ASP A 92 10.34 -26.35 14.71
C ASP A 92 8.99 -26.50 13.98
N CYS A 93 8.86 -25.91 12.80
CA CYS A 93 7.65 -25.84 11.99
C CYS A 93 6.49 -25.07 12.65
N SER A 94 6.75 -24.30 13.72
CA SER A 94 5.79 -23.34 14.22
C SER A 94 5.56 -22.22 13.19
N ARG A 95 4.42 -21.54 13.29
CA ARG A 95 3.99 -20.50 12.37
C ARG A 95 3.69 -19.24 13.14
N PHE A 96 4.07 -18.11 12.55
CA PHE A 96 3.66 -16.81 13.03
C PHE A 96 3.53 -15.84 11.86
N LYS A 97 2.86 -14.72 12.10
CA LYS A 97 2.83 -13.61 11.15
C LYS A 97 3.13 -12.27 11.82
N ILE A 98 3.52 -11.30 11.00
CA ILE A 98 3.73 -9.91 11.41
C ILE A 98 3.02 -9.02 10.40
N SER A 99 2.11 -8.16 10.87
CA SER A 99 1.55 -7.06 10.09
C SER A 99 2.44 -5.82 10.25
N TYR A 100 3.12 -5.40 9.18
CA TYR A 100 3.97 -4.21 9.18
C TYR A 100 3.22 -3.01 8.60
N PRO A 101 2.98 -1.94 9.38
CA PRO A 101 2.38 -0.71 8.86
C PRO A 101 3.25 -0.05 7.79
N TYR A 102 2.61 0.47 6.75
CA TYR A 102 3.30 1.18 5.68
C TYR A 102 2.45 2.31 5.13
N ASN A 103 3.07 3.48 4.93
CA ASN A 103 2.42 4.64 4.32
C ASN A 103 2.72 4.66 2.82
N PRO A 104 1.75 4.32 1.95
CA PRO A 104 1.97 4.34 0.50
C PRO A 104 2.31 5.76 0.04
N TYR A 105 3.26 5.88 -0.89
CA TYR A 105 3.68 7.16 -1.45
C TYR A 105 3.86 7.06 -2.96
N PHE A 106 3.87 8.21 -3.60
CA PHE A 106 4.24 8.36 -5.01
C PHE A 106 5.00 9.68 -5.20
N TYR A 107 5.68 9.81 -6.33
CA TYR A 107 6.44 11.01 -6.65
C TYR A 107 5.68 11.89 -7.64
N ILE A 108 5.85 13.21 -7.47
CA ILE A 108 5.36 14.21 -8.41
C ILE A 108 6.58 14.98 -8.92
N LEU A 109 6.84 14.87 -10.22
CA LEU A 109 7.86 15.69 -10.86
C LEU A 109 7.35 17.13 -10.95
N CYS A 110 8.05 18.05 -10.28
CA CYS A 110 7.76 19.47 -10.34
C CYS A 110 8.59 20.15 -11.42
N LYS A 111 8.07 21.26 -11.97
CA LYS A 111 8.91 22.17 -12.76
C LYS A 111 9.95 22.79 -11.84
N LYS A 112 11.05 23.26 -12.43
CA LYS A 112 12.14 23.90 -11.69
C LYS A 112 11.57 25.04 -10.82
N ASP A 113 11.96 25.05 -9.55
CA ASP A 113 11.60 26.07 -8.55
C ASP A 113 10.09 26.20 -8.25
N THR A 114 9.25 25.21 -8.60
CA THR A 114 7.79 25.27 -8.33
C THR A 114 7.31 24.36 -7.20
N TYR A 115 8.20 23.69 -6.45
CA TYR A 115 7.80 22.67 -5.46
C TYR A 115 7.01 23.26 -4.28
N GLU A 116 7.26 24.51 -3.89
CA GLU A 116 6.55 25.19 -2.79
C GLU A 116 5.09 25.50 -3.16
N GLU A 117 4.86 25.98 -4.38
CA GLU A 117 3.52 26.25 -4.91
C GLU A 117 2.71 24.96 -5.05
N VAL A 118 3.35 23.90 -5.57
CA VAL A 118 2.71 22.57 -5.72
C VAL A 118 2.33 22.00 -4.35
N THR A 119 3.24 22.04 -3.38
CA THR A 119 2.97 21.61 -2.00
C THR A 119 1.78 22.35 -1.40
N THR A 120 1.77 23.68 -1.53
CA THR A 120 0.67 24.52 -1.03
C THR A 120 -0.65 24.20 -1.72
N GLY A 121 -0.64 24.00 -3.04
CA GLY A 121 -1.82 23.65 -3.82
C GLY A 121 -2.41 22.29 -3.43
N LEU A 122 -1.55 21.27 -3.23
CA LEU A 122 -1.99 19.94 -2.82
C LEU A 122 -2.59 19.93 -1.42
N ASN A 123 -1.95 20.59 -0.46
CA ASN A 123 -2.48 20.70 0.91
C ASN A 123 -3.83 21.40 0.96
N LYS A 124 -4.03 22.47 0.17
CA LYS A 124 -5.32 23.17 0.08
C LYS A 124 -6.40 22.34 -0.59
N LYS A 125 -6.03 21.51 -1.58
CA LYS A 125 -6.99 20.73 -2.38
C LYS A 125 -7.39 19.41 -1.71
N TYR A 126 -6.50 18.81 -0.92
CA TYR A 126 -6.68 17.47 -0.33
C TYR A 126 -6.30 17.42 1.16
N PRO A 127 -6.90 18.25 2.03
CA PRO A 127 -6.46 18.42 3.41
C PRO A 127 -6.52 17.13 4.26
N ASP A 128 -7.48 16.24 4.01
CA ASP A 128 -7.69 15.03 4.82
C ASP A 128 -7.25 13.73 4.12
N PHE A 129 -6.68 13.84 2.92
CA PHE A 129 -6.26 12.67 2.13
C PHE A 129 -4.75 12.44 2.18
N ILE A 130 -3.97 13.51 2.39
CA ILE A 130 -2.51 13.45 2.33
C ILE A 130 -1.94 13.40 3.75
N LEU A 131 -1.22 12.33 4.06
CA LEU A 131 -0.53 12.20 5.34
C LEU A 131 0.68 13.14 5.46
N LYS A 132 1.52 13.19 4.42
CA LYS A 132 2.77 13.94 4.40
C LYS A 132 3.18 14.28 2.97
N ILE A 133 3.75 15.47 2.78
CA ILE A 133 4.44 15.88 1.54
C ILE A 133 5.90 16.16 1.90
N GLU A 134 6.83 15.62 1.14
CA GLU A 134 8.27 15.81 1.34
C GLU A 134 8.97 16.01 0.00
N THR A 135 9.87 16.98 -0.05
CA THR A 135 10.75 17.20 -1.22
C THR A 135 11.95 16.26 -1.12
N VAL A 136 12.12 15.40 -2.11
CA VAL A 136 13.22 14.42 -2.16
C VAL A 136 13.98 14.58 -3.47
N TYR A 137 15.31 14.64 -3.38
CA TYR A 137 16.19 14.59 -4.54
C TYR A 137 16.45 13.13 -4.93
N LYS A 138 16.30 12.83 -6.22
CA LYS A 138 16.58 11.51 -6.80
C LYS A 138 17.38 11.67 -8.07
N GLU A 139 18.22 10.68 -8.34
CA GLU A 139 18.91 10.55 -9.62
C GLU A 139 17.93 10.00 -10.67
N ASP A 140 17.88 10.67 -11.81
CA ASP A 140 17.18 10.19 -12.99
C ASP A 140 18.19 9.46 -13.88
N LEU A 141 18.08 8.13 -13.93
CA LEU A 141 19.02 7.26 -14.65
C LEU A 141 18.85 7.34 -16.18
N ASP A 142 17.83 8.05 -16.68
CA ASP A 142 17.61 8.26 -18.12
C ASP A 142 18.47 9.41 -18.69
N LEU A 143 19.31 10.05 -17.87
CA LEU A 143 20.33 11.03 -18.29
C LEU A 143 21.61 10.32 -18.77
N VAL A 144 21.56 9.78 -19.99
CA VAL A 144 22.75 9.39 -20.78
C VAL A 144 22.81 10.22 -22.06
#